data_AF-A0A1D9MIM1-F1
#
_entry.id   AF-A0A1D9MIM1-F1
#
_cell.length_a   1.000
_cell.length_b   1.000
_cell.length_c   1.000
_cell.angle_alpha   90.00
_cell.angle_beta   90.00
_cell.angle_gamma   90.00
#
_symmetry.space_group_name_H-M   'P 1'
#
loop_
_entity.id
_entity.type
_entity.pdbx_description
1 polymer ?
#
loop_
_entity_poly.entity_id
_entity_poly.type
_entity_poly.pdbx_seq_one_letter_code
_entity_poly.pdbx_strand_id
1 'polypeptide(L)'
;MARDGTNRGGRRVRAGSKPEPLVDRLADGRTGRVLSVDGPPEPYDFTGIDTDEGALLSGVDMPEPSAYLAAQQRDGTPLGADEIYRETWEWLADKGCTQFVSKRLLEAYAQSFARFIQCEKAISDFGLLGKHPTTGAAIASPFVAMSQSFQKQANVLWYEIFDIVKANCTTDYTPLPSDPMERLLQGR
;
A
#
# COMPACT_ATOMS: atom_id res chain seq x y z
N MET A 1 25.51 3.06 22.49
CA MET A 1 25.99 4.43 22.69
C MET A 1 27.19 4.66 21.80
N ALA A 2 27.24 5.76 21.05
CA ALA A 2 28.45 6.13 20.33
C ALA A 2 29.56 6.47 21.32
N ARG A 3 30.82 6.35 20.89
CA ARG A 3 32.02 6.63 21.71
C ARG A 3 32.06 8.06 22.31
N ASP A 4 31.23 8.98 21.80
CA ASP A 4 31.13 10.38 22.23
C ASP A 4 30.00 10.65 23.25
N GLY A 5 29.33 9.61 23.76
CA GLY A 5 28.22 9.76 24.73
C GLY A 5 26.94 10.36 24.13
N THR A 6 26.92 10.67 22.84
CA THR A 6 25.70 11.14 22.17
C THR A 6 24.88 9.95 21.68
N ASN A 7 23.57 10.02 21.93
CA ASN A 7 22.59 9.03 21.44
C ASN A 7 22.29 9.27 19.94
N ARG A 8 23.34 9.29 19.11
CA ARG A 8 23.20 9.39 17.65
C ARG A 8 22.88 8.01 17.10
N GLY A 9 21.66 7.85 16.58
CA GLY A 9 21.22 6.67 15.82
C GLY A 9 20.33 5.66 16.58
N GLY A 10 19.96 5.92 17.84
CA GLY A 10 19.03 5.07 18.60
C GLY A 10 17.65 5.69 18.76
N ARG A 11 16.65 4.86 19.12
CA ARG A 11 15.30 5.33 19.50
C ARG A 11 15.43 6.36 20.63
N ARG A 12 14.91 7.57 20.40
CA ARG A 12 15.01 8.67 21.38
C ARG A 12 14.28 8.27 22.66
N VAL A 13 14.85 8.67 23.79
CA VAL A 13 14.20 8.51 25.10
C VAL A 13 12.86 9.24 25.04
N ARG A 14 11.76 8.56 25.37
CA ARG A 14 10.34 9.01 25.24
C ARG A 14 9.74 9.03 23.83
N ALA A 15 10.30 8.36 22.83
CA ALA A 15 9.73 8.32 21.48
C ALA A 15 8.40 7.56 21.31
N GLY A 16 7.79 7.03 22.40
CA GLY A 16 6.61 6.15 22.32
C GLY A 16 6.93 4.79 21.67
N SER A 17 6.15 3.75 21.95
CA SER A 17 6.23 2.44 21.28
C SER A 17 5.62 2.50 19.88
N LYS A 18 6.05 1.60 18.98
CA LYS A 18 5.39 1.44 17.69
C LYS A 18 3.92 1.07 17.98
N PRO A 19 2.95 1.69 17.31
CA PRO A 19 1.55 1.35 17.50
C PRO A 19 1.30 -0.12 17.18
N GLU A 20 0.67 -0.83 18.12
CA GLU A 20 0.18 -2.20 17.96
C GLU A 20 -1.03 -2.22 17.01
N PRO A 21 -1.24 -3.30 16.23
CA PRO A 21 -2.46 -3.50 15.44
C PRO A 21 -3.73 -3.35 16.27
N LEU A 22 -4.84 -2.97 15.62
CA LEU A 22 -6.13 -2.86 16.29
C LEU A 22 -6.60 -4.21 16.86
N VAL A 23 -6.45 -5.28 16.08
CA VAL A 23 -6.79 -6.66 16.48
C VAL A 23 -6.09 -7.05 17.79
N ASP A 24 -4.76 -6.90 17.84
CA ASP A 24 -3.96 -7.26 19.02
C ASP A 24 -4.39 -6.46 20.26
N ARG A 25 -4.71 -5.17 20.09
CA ARG A 25 -5.21 -4.35 21.20
C ARG A 25 -6.57 -4.80 21.70
N LEU A 26 -7.45 -5.20 20.79
CA LEU A 26 -8.78 -5.70 21.13
C LEU A 26 -8.67 -7.06 21.84
N ALA A 27 -7.76 -7.93 21.39
CA ALA A 27 -7.45 -9.20 22.05
C ALA A 27 -6.88 -9.00 23.47
N ASP A 28 -6.05 -7.97 23.67
CA ASP A 28 -5.54 -7.55 24.98
C ASP A 28 -6.61 -6.88 25.89
N GLY A 29 -7.85 -6.75 25.42
CA GLY A 29 -8.95 -6.11 26.16
C GLY A 29 -8.83 -4.58 26.24
N ARG A 30 -7.97 -3.95 25.42
CA ARG A 30 -7.84 -2.50 25.32
C ARG A 30 -8.84 -1.96 24.30
N THR A 31 -9.40 -0.79 24.58
CA THR A 31 -10.29 -0.12 23.63
C THR A 31 -9.50 0.43 22.43
N GLY A 32 -10.00 0.17 21.23
CA GLY A 32 -9.45 0.67 19.97
C GLY A 32 -10.47 1.55 19.27
N ARG A 33 -10.02 2.67 18.69
CA ARG A 33 -10.87 3.54 17.87
C ARG A 33 -10.68 3.17 16.41
N VAL A 34 -11.69 2.53 15.82
CA VAL A 34 -11.83 2.40 14.37
C VAL A 34 -12.19 3.77 13.81
N LEU A 35 -11.65 4.15 12.66
CA LEU A 35 -12.14 5.33 11.94
C LEU A 35 -13.62 5.11 11.60
N SER A 36 -14.52 5.98 12.04
CA SER A 36 -15.90 5.94 11.59
C SER A 36 -16.06 6.83 10.36
N VAL A 37 -16.76 6.32 9.35
CA VAL A 37 -17.18 7.09 8.17
C VAL A 37 -18.57 7.65 8.48
N ASP A 38 -18.74 8.30 9.63
CA ASP A 38 -19.99 8.97 9.91
C ASP A 38 -20.02 10.23 9.02
N GLY A 39 -21.10 10.38 8.24
CA GLY A 39 -21.35 11.57 7.44
C GLY A 39 -21.35 12.86 8.28
N PRO A 40 -21.50 14.04 7.66
CA PRO A 40 -21.63 15.29 8.41
C PRO A 40 -22.66 15.07 9.53
N PRO A 41 -22.34 15.44 10.79
CA PRO A 41 -23.19 15.07 11.91
C PRO A 41 -24.60 15.60 11.66
N GLU A 42 -25.56 14.68 11.56
CA GLU A 42 -26.98 15.00 11.73
C GLU A 42 -27.10 15.85 13.01
N PRO A 43 -27.94 16.90 13.01
CA PRO A 43 -28.07 17.76 14.17
C PRO A 43 -28.41 16.89 15.40
N TYR A 44 -27.54 16.93 16.41
CA TYR A 44 -27.62 16.12 17.62
C TYR A 44 -29.04 16.16 18.22
N ASP A 45 -29.76 15.04 18.16
CA ASP A 45 -30.93 14.80 18.99
C ASP A 45 -30.47 14.19 20.32
N PHE A 46 -30.75 14.89 21.42
CA PHE A 46 -30.32 14.55 22.78
C PHE A 46 -31.30 13.60 23.48
N THR A 47 -31.94 12.69 22.75
CA THR A 47 -32.78 11.64 23.34
C THR A 47 -32.09 10.30 23.20
N GLY A 48 -31.64 9.77 24.33
CA GLY A 48 -30.67 8.69 24.40
C GLY A 48 -31.15 7.29 24.13
N ILE A 49 -30.19 6.39 24.36
CA ILE A 49 -30.26 4.92 24.33
C ILE A 49 -30.36 4.40 22.90
N ASP A 50 -29.22 4.01 22.33
CA ASP A 50 -28.99 2.63 21.89
C ASP A 50 -27.51 2.46 21.51
N THR A 51 -26.87 1.48 22.14
CA THR A 51 -25.57 0.95 21.69
C THR A 51 -25.90 0.04 20.52
N ASP A 52 -26.12 0.62 19.35
CA ASP A 52 -26.58 -0.17 18.22
C ASP A 52 -25.43 -0.99 17.61
N GLU A 53 -25.78 -2.22 17.26
CA GLU A 53 -24.90 -3.31 16.91
C GLU A 53 -24.00 -2.98 15.71
N GLY A 54 -22.80 -3.56 15.72
CA GLY A 54 -21.72 -3.30 14.78
C GLY A 54 -22.21 -3.07 13.36
N ALA A 55 -22.08 -1.81 12.91
CA ALA A 55 -22.39 -1.40 11.56
C ALA A 55 -21.71 -2.38 10.59
N LEU A 56 -22.54 -3.15 9.89
CA LEU A 56 -22.15 -3.94 8.75
C LEU A 56 -21.62 -2.94 7.72
N LEU A 57 -20.30 -2.73 7.73
CA LEU A 57 -19.59 -1.94 6.75
C LEU A 57 -19.68 -2.68 5.41
N SER A 58 -20.81 -2.50 4.73
CA SER A 58 -21.03 -2.98 3.38
C SER A 58 -19.95 -2.35 2.51
N GLY A 59 -19.01 -3.17 2.02
CA GLY A 59 -18.00 -2.73 1.08
C GLY A 59 -18.65 -1.94 -0.04
N VAL A 60 -18.26 -0.68 -0.20
CA VAL A 60 -18.69 0.15 -1.33
C VAL A 60 -18.31 -0.58 -2.61
N ASP A 61 -19.16 -0.52 -3.63
CA ASP A 61 -18.84 -1.07 -4.95
C ASP A 61 -17.51 -0.49 -5.46
N MET A 62 -16.70 -1.33 -6.11
CA MET A 62 -15.35 -0.98 -6.49
C MET A 62 -15.37 0.25 -7.42
N PRO A 63 -14.68 1.35 -7.08
CA PRO A 63 -14.57 2.48 -7.99
C PRO A 63 -13.89 2.03 -9.28
N GLU A 64 -14.48 2.36 -10.44
CA GLU A 64 -13.84 1.99 -11.70
C GLU A 64 -12.42 2.56 -11.79
N PRO A 65 -11.40 1.74 -12.14
CA PRO A 65 -10.04 2.22 -12.33
C PRO A 65 -10.01 3.32 -13.39
N SER A 66 -9.22 4.38 -13.15
CA SER A 66 -9.04 5.41 -14.18
C SER A 66 -8.44 4.82 -15.47
N ALA A 67 -8.93 5.27 -16.63
CA ALA A 67 -8.56 4.72 -17.95
C ALA A 67 -7.05 4.68 -18.23
N TYR A 68 -6.27 5.59 -17.63
CA TYR A 68 -4.82 5.63 -17.82
C TYR A 68 -4.09 4.40 -17.23
N LEU A 69 -4.71 3.66 -16.30
CA LEU A 69 -4.12 2.46 -15.69
C LEU A 69 -4.10 1.26 -16.66
N ALA A 70 -5.04 1.24 -17.61
CA ALA A 70 -5.12 0.26 -18.69
C ALA A 70 -4.61 0.83 -20.03
N ALA A 71 -3.96 2.00 -20.04
CA ALA A 71 -3.53 2.65 -21.27
C ALA A 71 -2.56 1.76 -22.06
N GLN A 72 -2.75 1.73 -23.38
CA GLN A 72 -1.84 1.05 -24.29
C GLN A 72 -0.50 1.78 -24.33
N GLN A 73 0.57 0.99 -24.25
CA GLN A 73 1.93 1.47 -24.36
C GLN A 73 2.36 1.54 -25.83
N ARG A 74 3.54 2.12 -26.05
CA ARG A 74 4.14 2.20 -27.38
C ARG A 74 4.26 0.83 -28.07
N ASP A 75 4.48 -0.21 -27.28
CA ASP A 75 4.69 -1.58 -27.77
C ASP A 75 3.36 -2.33 -27.98
N GLY A 76 2.22 -1.65 -27.85
CA GLY A 76 0.87 -2.21 -28.01
C GLY A 76 0.36 -3.00 -26.81
N THR A 77 1.21 -3.31 -25.84
CA THR A 77 0.83 -3.96 -24.59
C THR A 77 0.10 -2.97 -23.65
N PRO A 78 -0.91 -3.40 -22.89
CA PRO A 78 -1.48 -2.57 -21.83
C PRO A 78 -0.47 -2.38 -20.68
N LEU A 79 -0.58 -1.26 -19.95
CA LEU A 79 0.23 -1.01 -18.76
C LEU A 79 -0.01 -2.08 -17.66
N GLY A 80 -1.23 -2.60 -17.55
CA GLY A 80 -1.61 -3.65 -16.59
C GLY A 80 -1.68 -3.17 -15.14
N ALA A 81 -1.80 -1.86 -14.91
CA ALA A 81 -1.98 -1.30 -13.57
C ALA A 81 -3.43 -1.44 -13.08
N ASP A 82 -4.38 -1.61 -14.00
CA ASP A 82 -5.79 -1.87 -13.69
C ASP A 82 -6.01 -3.24 -13.02
N GLU A 83 -5.22 -4.25 -13.40
CA GLU A 83 -5.23 -5.57 -12.75
C GLU A 83 -4.73 -5.47 -11.30
N ILE A 84 -3.62 -4.77 -11.08
CA ILE A 84 -3.05 -4.55 -9.74
C ILE A 84 -4.03 -3.77 -8.86
N TYR A 85 -4.71 -2.77 -9.43
CA TYR A 85 -5.75 -2.02 -8.72
C TYR A 85 -6.90 -2.94 -8.25
N ARG A 86 -7.39 -3.83 -9.12
CA ARG A 86 -8.47 -4.76 -8.79
C ARG A 86 -8.06 -5.76 -7.71
N GLU A 87 -6.89 -6.38 -7.86
CA GLU A 87 -6.39 -7.35 -6.87
C GLU A 87 -6.19 -6.71 -5.49
N THR A 88 -5.63 -5.49 -5.45
CA THR A 88 -5.46 -4.77 -4.18
C THR A 88 -6.79 -4.31 -3.58
N TRP A 89 -7.78 -3.95 -4.40
CA TRP A 89 -9.12 -3.65 -3.93
C TRP A 89 -9.82 -4.86 -3.33
N GLU A 90 -9.75 -6.02 -4.00
CA GLU A 90 -10.30 -7.28 -3.49
C GLU A 90 -9.69 -7.65 -2.13
N TRP A 91 -8.36 -7.51 -2.00
CA TRP A 91 -7.69 -7.69 -0.71
C TRP A 91 -8.19 -6.71 0.37
N LEU A 92 -8.43 -5.44 0.01
CA LEU A 92 -9.01 -4.47 0.95
C LEU A 92 -10.46 -4.79 1.31
N ALA A 93 -11.23 -5.35 0.39
CA ALA A 93 -12.61 -5.78 0.59
C ALA A 93 -12.68 -6.97 1.55
N ASP A 94 -11.80 -7.96 1.38
CA ASP A 94 -11.64 -9.09 2.31
C ASP A 94 -11.30 -8.63 3.73
N LYS A 95 -10.66 -7.46 3.88
CA LYS A 95 -10.31 -6.85 5.16
C LYS A 95 -11.32 -5.82 5.66
N GLY A 96 -12.42 -5.58 4.94
CA GLY A 96 -13.42 -4.57 5.29
C GLY A 96 -12.86 -3.15 5.38
N CYS A 97 -11.76 -2.85 4.69
CA CYS A 97 -11.02 -1.58 4.80
C CYS A 97 -11.15 -0.69 3.56
N THR A 98 -11.98 -1.06 2.58
CA THR A 98 -12.12 -0.34 1.29
C THR A 98 -12.49 1.13 1.45
N GLN A 99 -13.37 1.45 2.39
CA GLN A 99 -13.82 2.81 2.67
C GLN A 99 -12.75 3.74 3.28
N PHE A 100 -11.68 3.17 3.84
CA PHE A 100 -10.63 3.95 4.50
C PHE A 100 -9.48 4.28 3.56
N VAL A 101 -9.39 3.61 2.41
CA VAL A 101 -8.33 3.80 1.42
C VAL A 101 -8.85 4.69 0.31
N SER A 102 -8.18 5.82 0.08
CA SER A 102 -8.56 6.70 -1.03
C SER A 102 -8.30 6.03 -2.37
N LYS A 103 -9.23 6.18 -3.32
CA LYS A 103 -9.07 5.71 -4.71
C LYS A 103 -7.72 6.13 -5.29
N ARG A 104 -7.36 7.40 -5.12
CA ARG A 104 -6.13 7.99 -5.66
C ARG A 104 -4.86 7.31 -5.12
N LEU A 105 -4.86 6.90 -3.85
CA LEU A 105 -3.75 6.19 -3.24
C LEU A 105 -3.56 4.81 -3.89
N LEU A 106 -4.66 4.08 -4.09
CA LEU A 106 -4.64 2.77 -4.74
C LEU A 106 -4.19 2.84 -6.20
N GLU A 107 -4.67 3.83 -6.96
CA GLU A 107 -4.24 4.05 -8.35
C GLU A 107 -2.76 4.41 -8.45
N ALA A 108 -2.25 5.23 -7.52
CA ALA A 108 -0.84 5.60 -7.46
C ALA A 108 0.04 4.38 -7.15
N TYR A 109 -0.39 3.52 -6.23
CA TYR A 109 0.28 2.26 -5.91
C TYR A 109 0.35 1.36 -7.14
N ALA A 110 -0.80 1.10 -7.75
CA ALA A 110 -0.93 0.20 -8.89
C ALA A 110 -0.09 0.67 -10.08
N GLN A 111 -0.10 1.98 -10.38
CA GLN A 111 0.74 2.56 -11.43
C GLN A 111 2.24 2.40 -11.10
N SER A 112 2.67 2.72 -9.88
CA SER A 112 4.07 2.63 -9.48
C SER A 112 4.58 1.20 -9.57
N PHE A 113 3.77 0.24 -9.13
CA PHE A 113 4.11 -1.18 -9.16
C PHE A 113 4.16 -1.73 -10.60
N ALA A 114 3.21 -1.35 -11.47
CA ALA A 114 3.25 -1.71 -12.89
C ALA A 114 4.52 -1.19 -13.57
N ARG A 115 4.94 0.04 -13.26
CA ARG A 115 6.18 0.64 -13.81
C ARG A 115 7.43 -0.05 -13.28
N PHE A 116 7.43 -0.48 -12.03
CA PHE A 116 8.50 -1.30 -11.48
C PHE A 116 8.65 -2.62 -12.25
N ILE A 117 7.55 -3.36 -12.45
CA ILE A 117 7.55 -4.62 -13.22
C ILE A 117 8.12 -4.40 -14.63
N GLN A 118 7.76 -3.31 -15.29
CA GLN A 118 8.29 -2.99 -16.63
C GLN A 118 9.79 -2.74 -16.62
N CYS A 119 10.29 -2.05 -15.60
CA CYS A 119 11.73 -1.84 -15.47
C CYS A 119 12.46 -3.16 -15.22
N GLU A 120 11.91 -4.06 -14.40
CA GLU A 120 12.49 -5.39 -14.15
C GLU A 120 12.51 -6.28 -15.41
N LYS A 121 11.42 -6.26 -16.20
CA LYS A 121 11.39 -6.92 -17.51
C LYS A 121 12.46 -6.35 -18.44
N ALA A 122 12.55 -5.02 -18.54
CA ALA A 122 13.59 -4.36 -19.35
C ALA A 122 15.01 -4.68 -18.85
N ILE A 123 15.24 -4.80 -17.53
CA ILE A 123 16.53 -5.23 -16.98
C ILE A 123 16.86 -6.66 -17.38
N SER A 124 15.86 -7.55 -17.42
CA SER A 124 16.02 -8.93 -17.85
C SER A 124 16.38 -9.03 -19.34
N ASP A 125 15.75 -8.21 -20.18
CA ASP A 125 15.97 -8.21 -21.63
C ASP A 125 17.28 -7.52 -22.05
N PHE A 126 17.59 -6.36 -21.45
CA PHE A 126 18.72 -5.51 -21.84
C PHE A 126 19.96 -5.69 -20.96
N GLY A 127 19.82 -6.36 -19.81
CA GLY A 127 20.89 -6.56 -18.84
C GLY A 127 21.17 -5.33 -17.96
N LEU A 128 22.07 -5.52 -16.99
CA LEU A 128 22.42 -4.52 -15.98
C LEU A 128 23.42 -3.46 -16.48
N LEU A 129 24.16 -3.77 -17.53
CA LEU A 129 25.21 -2.91 -18.08
C LEU A 129 24.87 -2.51 -19.51
N GLY A 130 24.89 -1.21 -19.77
CA GLY A 130 24.79 -0.62 -21.10
C GLY A 130 26.12 -0.03 -21.56
N LYS A 131 26.12 0.57 -22.75
CA LYS A 131 27.26 1.34 -23.28
C LYS A 131 26.87 2.80 -23.41
N HIS A 132 27.78 3.69 -23.03
CA HIS A 132 27.60 5.12 -23.22
C HIS A 132 27.56 5.45 -24.72
N PRO A 133 26.55 6.21 -25.21
CA PRO A 133 26.33 6.42 -26.63
C PRO A 133 27.48 7.15 -27.35
N THR A 134 28.26 7.96 -26.64
CA THR A 134 29.35 8.74 -27.25
C THR A 134 30.76 8.23 -26.94
N THR A 135 30.96 7.49 -25.83
CA THR A 135 32.30 7.05 -25.40
C THR A 135 32.49 5.54 -25.50
N GLY A 136 31.40 4.76 -25.65
CA GLY A 136 31.44 3.31 -25.67
C GLY A 136 31.80 2.65 -24.33
N ALA A 137 32.09 3.45 -23.29
CA ALA A 137 32.39 2.96 -21.95
C ALA A 137 31.17 2.26 -21.34
N ALA A 138 31.41 1.27 -20.47
CA ALA A 138 30.36 0.57 -19.76
C ALA A 138 29.68 1.52 -18.76
N ILE A 139 28.35 1.55 -18.78
CA ILE A 139 27.50 2.33 -17.86
C ILE A 139 26.44 1.42 -17.25
N ALA A 140 25.91 1.81 -16.09
CA ALA A 140 24.73 1.14 -15.55
C ALA A 140 23.53 1.35 -16.48
N SER A 141 22.70 0.32 -16.61
CA SER A 141 21.45 0.41 -17.35
C SER A 141 20.54 1.47 -16.73
N PRO A 142 19.95 2.39 -17.52
CA PRO A 142 19.06 3.42 -17.00
C PRO A 142 17.80 2.83 -16.34
N PHE A 143 17.42 1.61 -16.73
CA PHE A 143 16.29 0.89 -16.15
C PHE A 143 16.51 0.50 -14.69
N VAL A 144 17.76 0.31 -14.25
CA VAL A 144 18.07 -0.05 -12.85
C VAL A 144 17.74 1.09 -11.91
N ALA A 145 18.14 2.33 -12.24
CA ALA A 145 17.83 3.48 -11.41
C ALA A 145 16.32 3.78 -11.38
N MET A 146 15.64 3.64 -12.53
CA MET A 146 14.18 3.80 -12.62
C MET A 146 13.44 2.72 -11.80
N SER A 147 13.84 1.44 -11.93
CA SER A 147 13.29 0.34 -11.14
C SER A 147 13.35 0.66 -9.64
N GLN A 148 14.53 1.01 -9.12
CA GLN A 148 14.70 1.34 -7.70
C GLN A 148 13.82 2.50 -7.25
N SER A 149 13.58 3.49 -8.11
CA SER A 149 12.72 4.63 -7.81
C SER A 149 11.23 4.25 -7.72
N PHE A 150 10.75 3.42 -8.65
CA PHE A 150 9.36 2.95 -8.66
C PHE A 150 9.09 1.94 -7.55
N GLN A 151 10.06 1.06 -7.27
CA GLN A 151 10.00 0.13 -6.15
C GLN A 151 9.85 0.87 -4.82
N LYS A 152 10.67 1.92 -4.59
CA LYS A 152 10.57 2.74 -3.38
C LYS A 152 9.22 3.43 -3.27
N GLN A 153 8.72 4.00 -4.37
CA GLN A 153 7.40 4.64 -4.40
C GLN A 153 6.28 3.63 -4.08
N ALA A 154 6.30 2.46 -4.72
CA ALA A 154 5.34 1.39 -4.46
C ALA A 154 5.38 0.93 -2.99
N ASN A 155 6.56 0.76 -2.41
CA ASN A 155 6.71 0.38 -1.00
C ASN A 155 6.15 1.44 -0.05
N VAL A 156 6.41 2.73 -0.30
CA VAL A 156 5.86 3.81 0.54
C VAL A 156 4.34 3.82 0.50
N LEU A 157 3.76 3.70 -0.70
CA LEU A 157 2.31 3.65 -0.89
C LEU A 157 1.71 2.39 -0.25
N TRP A 158 2.40 1.25 -0.37
CA TRP A 158 1.99 0.01 0.27
C TRP A 158 1.99 0.11 1.79
N TYR A 159 3.02 0.71 2.40
CA TYR A 159 3.06 0.91 3.84
C TYR A 159 1.95 1.83 4.33
N GLU A 160 1.60 2.87 3.57
CA GLU A 160 0.47 3.73 3.89
C GLU A 160 -0.86 2.96 3.87
N ILE A 161 -1.11 2.18 2.80
CA ILE A 161 -2.29 1.31 2.69
C ILE A 161 -2.32 0.29 3.83
N PHE A 162 -1.19 -0.36 4.10
CA PHE A 162 -1.07 -1.39 5.13
C PHE A 162 -1.26 -0.82 6.55
N ASP A 163 -0.74 0.37 6.83
CA ASP A 163 -0.93 1.03 8.13
C ASP A 163 -2.41 1.41 8.35
N ILE A 164 -3.13 1.82 7.28
CA ILE A 164 -4.59 2.03 7.35
C ILE A 164 -5.30 0.73 7.70
N VAL A 165 -4.98 -0.38 7.03
CA VAL A 165 -5.58 -1.68 7.32
C VAL A 165 -5.26 -2.13 8.74
N LYS A 166 -4.01 -2.02 9.17
CA LYS A 166 -3.57 -2.40 10.52
C LYS A 166 -4.28 -1.60 11.62
N ALA A 167 -4.62 -0.34 11.36
CA ALA A 167 -5.29 0.54 12.31
C ALA A 167 -6.80 0.31 12.40
N ASN A 168 -7.45 -0.23 11.36
CA ASN A 168 -8.91 -0.28 11.25
C ASN A 168 -9.49 -1.69 11.14
N CYS A 169 -8.69 -2.66 10.71
CA CYS A 169 -9.13 -4.03 10.54
C CYS A 169 -9.36 -4.70 11.89
N THR A 170 -10.56 -5.26 12.09
CA THR A 170 -10.96 -6.01 13.28
C THR A 170 -10.92 -7.52 13.07
N THR A 171 -10.76 -7.98 11.82
CA THR A 171 -10.60 -9.42 11.53
C THR A 171 -9.22 -9.88 11.94
N ASP A 172 -9.13 -11.02 12.63
CA ASP A 172 -7.85 -11.60 13.04
C ASP A 172 -6.86 -11.63 11.88
N TYR A 173 -5.72 -10.97 12.06
CA TYR A 173 -4.62 -11.05 11.14
C TYR A 173 -4.02 -12.46 11.24
N THR A 174 -4.61 -13.41 10.51
CA THR A 174 -3.89 -14.61 10.15
C THR A 174 -2.87 -14.18 9.11
N PRO A 175 -1.55 -14.32 9.35
CA PRO A 175 -0.57 -14.05 8.30
C PRO A 175 -0.93 -14.98 7.14
N LEU A 176 -1.50 -14.42 6.07
CA LEU A 176 -1.59 -15.13 4.82
C LEU A 176 -0.17 -15.60 4.49
N PRO A 177 0.03 -16.83 3.99
CA PRO A 177 1.36 -17.33 3.63
C PRO A 177 2.13 -16.43 2.65
N SER A 178 1.44 -15.49 2.00
CA SER A 178 1.96 -14.52 1.05
C SER A 178 1.20 -13.20 1.20
N ASP A 179 1.93 -12.10 1.44
CA ASP A 179 1.44 -10.72 1.35
C ASP A 179 0.91 -10.49 -0.09
N PRO A 180 -0.24 -9.82 -0.33
CA PRO A 180 -0.67 -9.45 -1.70
C PRO A 180 0.44 -8.78 -2.53
N MET A 181 1.36 -8.01 -1.92
CA MET A 181 2.58 -7.55 -2.59
C MET A 181 3.45 -8.72 -3.10
N GLU A 182 3.66 -9.75 -2.27
CA GLU A 182 4.40 -10.95 -2.67
C GLU A 182 3.63 -11.82 -3.67
N ARG A 183 2.30 -11.90 -3.59
CA ARG A 183 1.48 -12.60 -4.59
C ARG A 183 1.64 -11.98 -5.97
N LEU A 184 1.62 -10.66 -6.03
CA LEU A 184 1.88 -9.90 -7.26
C LEU A 184 3.27 -10.17 -7.84
N LEU A 185 4.26 -10.50 -7.00
CA LEU A 185 5.61 -10.86 -7.42
C LEU A 185 5.76 -12.34 -7.79
N GLN A 186 4.96 -13.23 -7.22
CA GLN A 186 5.02 -14.68 -7.46
C GLN A 186 4.13 -15.14 -8.63
N GLY A 187 3.08 -14.38 -8.96
CA GLY A 187 2.06 -14.75 -9.96
C GLY A 187 2.43 -14.49 -11.42
N ARG A 188 3.67 -14.08 -11.74
CA ARG A 188 4.12 -13.73 -13.09
C ARG A 188 5.56 -14.16 -13.32
#